data_AF-A0A1F5D3H9-F1
#
_entry.id   AF-A0A1F5D3H9-F1
#
_cell.length_a   1.000
_cell.length_b   1.000
_cell.length_c   1.000
_cell.angle_alpha   90.00
_cell.angle_beta   90.00
_cell.angle_gamma   90.00
#
_symmetry.space_group_name_H-M   'P 1'
#
loop_
_entity.id
_entity.type
_entity.pdbx_description
1 polymer ?
#
loop_
_entity_poly.entity_id
_entity_poly.type
_entity_poly.pdbx_seq_one_letter_code
_entity_poly.pdbx_strand_id
1 'polypeptide(L)'
;MKKGLIKIHGCAAEFVGFRMHGGTIYVQQDCAERAGACMADGRIIVGGLLESVLPTFAIDSTRAKVKIEEGETIEGPLYVFLGDLTENGKGKLYVCKQKNPHLSNYERFL
;
A
#
# COMPACT_ATOMS: atom_id res chain seq x y z
N MET A 1 12.81 -1.27 6.08
CA MET A 1 12.88 -2.72 5.79
C MET A 1 13.65 -2.97 4.49
N LYS A 2 14.47 -4.03 4.37
CA LYS A 2 15.23 -4.35 3.14
C LYS A 2 14.74 -5.62 2.41
N LYS A 3 14.28 -6.63 3.15
CA LYS A 3 13.75 -7.91 2.65
C LYS A 3 12.85 -8.56 3.70
N GLY A 4 12.14 -9.62 3.34
CA GLY A 4 11.27 -10.40 4.23
C GLY A 4 9.80 -10.01 4.14
N LEU A 5 9.02 -10.47 5.11
CA LEU A 5 7.58 -10.23 5.25
C LEU A 5 7.26 -9.82 6.69
N ILE A 6 6.43 -8.80 6.86
CA ILE A 6 5.79 -8.45 8.13
C ILE A 6 4.28 -8.56 7.91
N LYS A 7 3.59 -9.30 8.79
CA LYS A 7 2.13 -9.38 8.82
C LYS A 7 1.61 -8.77 10.11
N ILE A 8 0.70 -7.81 9.98
CA ILE A 8 0.02 -7.14 11.09
C ILE A 8 -1.46 -7.53 10.98
N HIS A 9 -1.92 -8.40 11.86
CA HIS A 9 -3.32 -8.86 11.87
C HIS A 9 -4.30 -7.82 12.43
N GLY A 10 -3.79 -6.82 13.14
CA GLY A 10 -4.54 -5.66 13.64
C GLY A 10 -4.39 -4.43 12.75
N CYS A 11 -4.62 -3.26 13.34
CA CYS A 11 -4.35 -1.97 12.72
C CYS A 11 -2.89 -1.57 12.88
N ALA A 12 -2.44 -0.66 12.03
CA ALA A 12 -1.15 0.00 12.14
C ALA A 12 -1.33 1.52 12.21
N ALA A 13 -0.54 2.15 13.08
CA ALA A 13 -0.54 3.60 13.22
C ALA A 13 0.22 4.28 12.06
N GLU A 14 0.63 5.53 12.25
CA GLU A 14 1.28 6.32 11.21
C GLU A 14 2.61 5.71 10.75
N PHE A 15 3.05 6.10 9.55
CA PHE A 15 4.40 5.81 9.02
C PHE A 15 4.72 4.32 8.80
N VAL A 16 3.73 3.47 8.54
CA VAL A 16 3.97 2.09 8.12
C VAL A 16 4.90 2.06 6.92
N GLY A 17 6.01 1.31 7.03
CA GLY A 17 6.99 1.20 5.95
C GLY A 17 7.84 2.45 5.72
N PHE A 18 7.98 3.33 6.72
CA PHE A 18 8.89 4.48 6.64
C PHE A 18 10.31 4.06 6.23
N ARG A 19 10.84 4.71 5.19
CA ARG A 19 12.18 4.42 4.63
C ARG A 19 12.40 2.93 4.28
N MET A 20 11.37 2.29 3.75
CA MET A 20 11.45 0.93 3.20
C MET A 20 12.25 0.91 1.90
N HIS A 21 13.11 -0.10 1.73
CA HIS A 21 13.95 -0.33 0.55
C HIS A 21 13.69 -1.69 -0.11
N GLY A 22 12.64 -2.41 0.30
CA GLY A 22 12.33 -3.76 -0.16
C GLY A 22 11.60 -4.60 0.89
N GLY A 23 11.12 -5.77 0.48
CA GLY A 23 10.28 -6.66 1.30
C GLY A 23 8.78 -6.42 1.11
N THR A 24 7.98 -7.04 1.98
CA THR A 24 6.51 -6.87 1.99
C THR A 24 6.02 -6.57 3.41
N ILE A 25 5.15 -5.58 3.56
CA ILE A 25 4.39 -5.33 4.79
C ILE A 25 2.92 -5.52 4.45
N TYR A 26 2.23 -6.38 5.19
CA TYR A 26 0.79 -6.57 5.09
C TYR A 26 0.12 -6.12 6.39
N VAL A 27 -0.87 -5.23 6.28
CA VAL A 27 -1.75 -4.80 7.36
C VAL A 27 -3.16 -5.31 7.03
N GLN A 28 -3.71 -6.19 7.87
CA GLN A 28 -5.00 -6.82 7.63
C GLN A 28 -6.18 -5.88 7.86
N GLN A 29 -6.05 -4.97 8.84
CA GLN A 29 -7.05 -3.97 9.15
C GLN A 29 -6.58 -2.59 8.68
N ASP A 30 -6.85 -1.55 9.47
CA ASP A 30 -6.69 -0.17 9.04
C ASP A 30 -5.26 0.32 9.22
N CYS A 31 -4.88 1.28 8.39
CA CYS A 31 -3.62 1.98 8.45
C CYS A 31 -3.89 3.47 8.56
N ALA A 32 -3.28 4.11 9.56
CA ALA A 32 -3.31 5.56 9.69
C ALA A 32 -2.46 6.24 8.59
N GLU A 33 -2.27 7.55 8.71
CA GLU A 33 -1.60 8.37 7.70
C GLU A 33 -0.14 7.95 7.37
N ARG A 34 0.34 8.43 6.22
CA ARG A 34 1.76 8.40 5.81
C ARG A 34 2.35 7.01 5.59
N ALA A 35 1.52 6.04 5.23
CA ALA A 35 1.98 4.74 4.75
C ALA A 35 2.95 4.91 3.57
N GLY A 36 4.13 4.29 3.65
CA GLY A 36 5.15 4.33 2.61
C GLY A 36 5.95 5.63 2.52
N ALA A 37 5.87 6.52 3.51
CA ALA A 37 6.67 7.74 3.53
C ALA A 37 8.18 7.45 3.32
N CYS A 38 8.79 8.13 2.35
CA CYS A 38 10.19 7.94 1.97
C CYS A 38 10.54 6.49 1.58
N MET A 39 9.59 5.68 1.07
CA MET A 39 9.91 4.34 0.60
C MET A 39 10.59 4.37 -0.78
N ALA A 40 11.75 3.72 -0.88
CA ALA A 40 12.51 3.59 -2.13
C ALA A 40 12.11 2.36 -2.97
N ASP A 41 11.68 1.27 -2.32
CA ASP A 41 11.22 0.04 -2.97
C ASP A 41 10.42 -0.82 -1.97
N GLY A 42 9.83 -1.92 -2.42
CA GLY A 42 9.04 -2.84 -1.60
C GLY A 42 7.54 -2.71 -1.83
N ARG A 43 6.77 -3.49 -1.07
CA ARG A 43 5.31 -3.53 -1.18
C ARG A 43 4.66 -3.35 0.19
N ILE A 44 3.68 -2.44 0.28
CA ILE A 44 2.80 -2.29 1.44
C ILE A 44 1.39 -2.65 0.97
N ILE A 45 0.72 -3.53 1.71
CA ILE A 45 -0.61 -4.03 1.39
C ILE A 45 -1.54 -3.71 2.56
N VAL A 46 -2.58 -2.91 2.32
CA VAL A 46 -3.57 -2.51 3.32
C VAL A 46 -4.91 -3.17 2.98
N GLY A 47 -5.33 -4.12 3.83
CA GLY A 47 -6.59 -4.83 3.72
C GLY A 47 -7.79 -4.07 4.31
N GLY A 48 -7.54 -3.02 5.10
CA GLY A 48 -8.54 -2.13 5.70
C GLY A 48 -8.68 -0.77 5.03
N LEU A 49 -9.12 0.21 5.83
CA LEU A 49 -9.10 1.63 5.48
C LEU A 49 -7.66 2.16 5.55
N LEU A 50 -7.30 2.99 4.57
CA LEU A 50 -6.13 3.85 4.59
C LEU A 50 -6.63 5.29 4.64
N GLU A 51 -6.35 6.00 5.73
CA GLU A 51 -6.86 7.36 5.96
C GLU A 51 -6.50 8.33 4.82
N SER A 52 -5.25 8.28 4.35
CA SER A 52 -4.78 9.11 3.24
C SER A 52 -3.65 8.45 2.47
N VAL A 53 -3.56 8.78 1.18
CA VAL A 53 -2.40 8.47 0.32
C VAL A 53 -1.55 9.72 0.25
N LEU A 54 -0.23 9.58 0.43
CA LEU A 54 0.68 10.72 0.33
C LEU A 54 0.61 11.35 -1.07
N PRO A 55 0.69 12.70 -1.20
CA PRO A 55 0.65 13.38 -2.50
C PRO A 55 1.76 12.96 -3.47
N THR A 56 2.82 12.34 -2.96
CA THR A 56 3.97 11.85 -3.72
C THR A 56 3.79 10.41 -4.19
N PHE A 57 2.58 9.85 -4.09
CA PHE A 57 2.20 8.58 -4.71
C PHE A 57 1.26 8.85 -5.89
N ALA A 58 1.54 8.22 -7.03
CA ALA A 58 0.68 8.24 -8.20
C ALA A 58 -0.14 6.95 -8.28
N ILE A 59 -1.42 7.04 -8.64
CA ILE A 59 -2.18 5.83 -8.97
C ILE A 59 -1.64 5.23 -10.27
N ASP A 60 -1.54 3.91 -10.32
CA ASP A 60 -1.00 3.16 -11.48
C ASP A 60 -2.05 2.23 -12.10
N SER A 61 -2.74 1.46 -11.27
CA SER A 61 -3.70 0.47 -11.77
C SER A 61 -4.70 0.04 -10.70
N THR A 62 -5.74 -0.70 -11.12
CA THR A 62 -6.57 -1.49 -10.22
C THR A 62 -6.30 -2.97 -10.46
N ARG A 63 -6.14 -3.77 -9.40
CA ARG A 63 -5.91 -5.22 -9.49
C ARG A 63 -6.99 -6.02 -8.78
N ALA A 64 -7.37 -7.15 -9.38
CA ALA A 64 -8.35 -8.06 -8.79
C ALA A 64 -7.82 -8.82 -7.56
N LYS A 65 -6.50 -8.96 -7.40
CA LYS A 65 -5.87 -9.58 -6.24
C LYS A 65 -4.40 -9.20 -6.08
N VAL A 66 -3.86 -9.41 -4.89
CA VAL A 66 -2.42 -9.26 -4.58
C VAL A 66 -1.92 -10.44 -3.74
N LYS A 67 -0.76 -10.98 -4.09
CA LYS A 67 -0.08 -12.05 -3.34
C LYS A 67 0.72 -11.45 -2.18
N ILE A 68 0.45 -11.92 -0.95
CA ILE A 68 1.21 -11.59 0.26
C ILE A 68 2.46 -12.45 0.28
N GLU A 69 2.26 -13.77 0.33
CA GLU A 69 3.27 -14.80 0.25
C GLU A 69 2.74 -16.05 -0.47
N GLU A 70 3.52 -17.13 -0.51
CA GLU A 70 3.10 -18.38 -1.13
C GLU A 70 1.87 -18.97 -0.42
N GLY A 71 0.83 -19.31 -1.20
CA GLY A 71 -0.43 -19.82 -0.66
C GLY A 71 -1.38 -18.75 -0.09
N GLU A 72 -0.97 -17.48 0.01
CA GLU A 72 -1.79 -16.43 0.64
C GLU A 72 -1.96 -15.20 -0.28
N THR A 73 -3.21 -14.92 -0.65
CA THR A 73 -3.60 -13.77 -1.49
C THR A 73 -4.73 -12.98 -0.84
N ILE A 74 -4.75 -11.69 -1.13
CA ILE A 74 -5.89 -10.81 -0.86
C ILE A 74 -6.64 -10.61 -2.16
N GLU A 75 -7.92 -10.92 -2.14
CA GLU A 75 -8.84 -10.61 -3.23
C GLU A 75 -9.28 -9.14 -3.13
N GLY A 76 -9.38 -8.50 -4.28
CA GLY A 76 -9.64 -7.07 -4.45
C GLY A 76 -11.09 -6.76 -4.81
N PRO A 77 -11.34 -5.72 -5.63
CA PRO A 77 -10.37 -4.78 -6.23
C PRO A 77 -9.44 -4.07 -5.25
N LEU A 78 -8.17 -3.91 -5.65
CA LEU A 78 -7.18 -3.10 -4.96
C LEU A 78 -6.69 -1.99 -5.87
N TYR A 79 -6.68 -0.75 -5.37
CA TYR A 79 -5.90 0.31 -5.98
C TYR A 79 -4.41 0.01 -5.80
N VAL A 80 -3.63 0.29 -6.83
CA VAL A 80 -2.17 0.22 -6.81
C VAL A 80 -1.63 1.63 -7.01
N PHE A 81 -0.89 2.10 -6.02
CA PHE A 81 -0.14 3.36 -6.10
C PHE A 81 1.35 3.08 -6.19
N LEU A 82 2.05 3.87 -7.00
CA LEU A 82 3.50 3.89 -7.13
C LEU A 82 4.07 5.10 -6.40
N GLY A 83 5.07 4.85 -5.56
CA GLY A 83 5.72 5.86 -4.74
C GLY A 83 6.83 5.24 -3.89
N ASP A 84 7.53 6.00 -3.06
CA ASP A 84 7.44 7.45 -2.96
C ASP A 84 8.12 8.09 -4.19
N LEU A 85 7.47 9.01 -4.90
CA LEU A 85 8.04 9.67 -6.07
C LEU A 85 9.26 10.54 -5.71
N THR A 86 9.41 10.94 -4.45
CA THR A 86 10.64 11.59 -3.96
C THR A 86 11.81 10.62 -3.86
N GLU A 87 11.55 9.31 -3.92
CA GLU A 87 12.52 8.21 -3.75
C GLU A 87 12.56 7.27 -4.98
N ASN A 88 12.38 7.81 -6.19
CA ASN A 88 12.36 7.11 -7.49
C ASN A 88 11.09 6.27 -7.79
N GLY A 89 10.08 6.25 -6.91
CA GLY A 89 8.74 5.74 -7.23
C GLY A 89 8.62 4.23 -7.47
N LYS A 90 9.55 3.40 -7.00
CA LYS A 90 9.52 1.94 -7.23
C LYS A 90 8.68 1.16 -6.23
N GLY A 91 8.38 1.76 -5.07
CA GLY A 91 7.53 1.17 -4.06
C GLY A 91 6.08 1.06 -4.52
N LYS A 92 5.39 0.04 -4.02
CA LYS A 92 3.99 -0.23 -4.36
C LYS A 92 3.13 -0.25 -3.12
N LEU A 93 2.09 0.56 -3.12
CA LEU A 93 1.07 0.60 -2.08
C LEU A 93 -0.24 0.03 -2.65
N TYR A 94 -0.69 -1.09 -2.09
CA TYR A 94 -1.94 -1.76 -2.45
C TYR A 94 -2.99 -1.42 -1.40
N VAL A 95 -4.15 -0.92 -1.84
CA VAL A 95 -5.22 -0.47 -0.94
C VAL A 95 -6.54 -1.07 -1.39
N CYS A 96 -7.28 -1.72 -0.48
CA CYS A 96 -8.60 -2.29 -0.76
C CYS A 96 -9.58 -1.21 -1.24
N LYS A 97 -10.06 -1.28 -2.50
CA LYS A 97 -10.92 -0.25 -3.09
C LYS A 97 -12.23 -0.09 -2.34
N GLN A 98 -12.88 -1.21 -1.99
CA GLN A 98 -14.21 -1.19 -1.36
C GLN A 98 -14.23 -0.52 0.01
N LYS A 99 -13.12 -0.60 0.75
CA LYS A 99 -12.98 0.03 2.06
C LYS A 99 -12.50 1.49 1.99
N ASN A 100 -12.17 1.99 0.80
CA ASN A 100 -11.57 3.30 0.60
C ASN A 100 -12.30 4.12 -0.49
N PRO A 101 -13.62 4.38 -0.33
CA PRO A 101 -14.42 5.10 -1.34
C PRO A 101 -13.95 6.54 -1.57
N HIS A 102 -13.28 7.16 -0.58
CA HIS A 102 -12.68 8.49 -0.70
C HIS A 102 -11.55 8.56 -1.74
N LEU A 103 -10.93 7.43 -2.05
CA LEU A 103 -9.87 7.35 -3.07
C LEU A 103 -10.41 7.22 -4.49
N SER A 104 -11.73 7.12 -4.69
CA SER A 104 -12.33 6.98 -6.02
C SER A 104 -12.01 8.14 -6.98
N ASN A 105 -11.72 9.33 -6.45
CA ASN A 105 -11.29 10.49 -7.25
C ASN A 105 -9.98 10.24 -8.03
N TYR A 106 -9.15 9.28 -7.60
CA TYR A 106 -7.94 8.92 -8.34
C TYR A 106 -8.24 8.16 -9.64
N GLU A 107 -9.43 7.58 -9.79
CA GLU A 107 -9.80 6.80 -10.98
C GLU A 107 -9.79 7.62 -12.27
N ARG A 108 -9.93 8.94 -12.18
CA ARG A 108 -9.79 9.85 -13.34
C ARG A 108 -8.38 9.87 -13.94
N PHE A 109 -7.39 9.28 -13.25
CA PHE A 109 -6.00 9.19 -13.67
C PHE A 109 -5.57 7.77 -14.04
N LEU A 110 -6.52 6.81 -14.05
CA LEU A 110 -6.31 5.43 -14.49
C LEU A 110 -6.43 5.26 -16.01
#